data_AF-A0AAP7N433-F1
#
_entry.id   AF-A0AAP7N433-F1
#
_cell.length_a   1.000
_cell.length_b   1.000
_cell.length_c   1.000
_cell.angle_alpha   90.00
_cell.angle_beta   90.00
_cell.angle_gamma   90.00
#
_symmetry.space_group_name_H-M   'P 1'
#
loop_
_entity.id
_entity.type
_entity.pdbx_description
1 polymer ?
#
loop_
_entity_poly.entity_id
_entity_poly.type
_entity_poly.pdbx_seq_one_letter_code
_entity_poly.pdbx_strand_id
1 'polypeptide(L)'
;MSSSRNQYMILKQKPYKYMSRHMKRWYEQLLCDNEQPEIVTKKQFPSLDENRSALCAPQLRGPEGKRGPAGSRGPQGEAGPPGPPGPEGPPGAVPVVAFQNNTEQMTIPLEGTPINVLSTVIDAPTDQLVKMDAVIQVNVELDPLASNFSLVLAVDLQRNGVSIQTQRQERNLFSSGGQIIGIPFTYIDEMAAGETAAYQLFLSVLSSNYVTQVTAENGSLIATGFPVQGSD
;
A
#
# COMPACT_ATOMS: atom_id res chain seq x y z
N MET A 1 57.34 -34.43 15.23
CA MET A 1 56.52 -33.76 16.27
C MET A 1 55.55 -32.86 15.54
N SER A 2 54.24 -32.82 15.75
CA SER A 2 53.32 -33.68 16.47
C SER A 2 51.92 -33.18 16.07
N SER A 3 51.10 -34.06 15.52
CA SER A 3 49.64 -34.13 15.71
C SER A 3 48.81 -32.84 15.60
N SER A 4 48.20 -32.60 14.43
CA SER A 4 46.96 -31.81 14.30
C SER A 4 45.78 -32.73 13.95
N ARG A 5 45.25 -33.41 14.98
CA ARG A 5 43.94 -34.08 14.93
C ARG A 5 42.87 -33.09 15.40
N ASN A 6 41.77 -33.07 14.65
CA ASN A 6 40.42 -32.67 15.05
C ASN A 6 40.21 -31.27 15.63
N GLN A 7 39.48 -30.43 14.89
CA GLN A 7 38.25 -29.81 15.39
C GLN A 7 37.45 -29.18 14.23
N TYR A 8 36.67 -30.01 13.54
CA TYR A 8 35.47 -29.51 12.86
C TYR A 8 34.42 -29.20 13.94
N MET A 9 34.60 -28.08 14.64
CA MET A 9 33.54 -27.50 15.47
C MET A 9 32.59 -26.74 14.54
N ILE A 10 31.77 -27.50 13.80
CA ILE A 10 30.56 -26.97 13.21
C ILE A 10 29.70 -26.51 14.39
N LEU A 11 29.63 -25.20 14.58
CA LEU A 11 28.65 -24.54 15.45
C LEU A 11 27.26 -24.95 14.98
N LYS A 12 26.74 -26.08 15.48
CA LYS A 12 25.33 -26.47 15.37
C LYS A 12 24.51 -25.52 16.24
N GLN A 13 24.36 -24.28 15.81
CA GLN A 13 23.26 -23.43 16.29
C GLN A 13 21.98 -24.17 15.94
N LYS A 14 21.25 -24.58 16.97
CA LYS A 14 20.02 -25.36 16.77
C LYS A 14 18.96 -24.42 16.16
N PRO A 15 18.43 -24.70 14.95
CA PRO A 15 17.65 -23.74 14.15
C PRO A 15 16.25 -23.42 14.70
N TYR A 16 15.92 -23.88 15.91
CA TYR A 16 14.56 -23.84 16.45
C TYR A 16 14.22 -22.60 17.30
N LYS A 17 15.11 -21.59 17.38
CA LYS A 17 14.90 -20.43 18.27
C LYS A 17 13.60 -19.66 17.97
N TYR A 18 13.10 -19.73 16.73
CA TYR A 18 11.89 -19.04 16.27
C TYR A 18 10.79 -20.00 15.76
N MET A 19 10.88 -21.29 16.09
CA MET A 19 9.92 -22.30 15.61
C MET A 19 8.75 -22.50 16.57
N SER A 20 7.56 -22.76 16.01
CA SER A 20 6.39 -23.16 16.79
C SER A 20 6.59 -24.53 17.46
N ARG A 21 5.86 -24.81 18.56
CA ARG A 21 5.99 -26.08 19.31
C ARG A 21 5.76 -27.32 18.43
N HIS A 22 4.95 -27.18 17.39
CA HIS A 22 4.65 -28.26 16.45
C HIS A 22 5.83 -28.52 15.50
N MET A 23 6.43 -27.45 14.97
CA MET A 23 7.59 -27.53 14.08
C MET A 23 8.82 -28.07 14.81
N LYS A 24 8.99 -27.73 16.09
CA LYS A 24 10.07 -28.27 16.93
C LYS A 24 10.00 -29.79 17.10
N ARG A 25 8.79 -30.33 17.34
CA ARG A 25 8.57 -31.78 17.47
C ARG A 25 8.84 -32.53 16.17
N TRP A 26 8.43 -31.96 15.04
CA TRP A 26 8.69 -32.55 13.72
C TRP A 26 10.19 -32.62 13.42
N TYR A 27 10.94 -31.57 13.76
CA TYR A 27 12.39 -31.53 13.57
C TYR A 27 13.16 -32.50 14.49
N GLU A 28 12.70 -32.68 15.73
CA GLU A 28 13.27 -33.65 16.68
C GLU A 28 13.06 -35.10 16.23
N GLN A 29 11.95 -35.39 15.53
CA GLN A 29 11.68 -36.71 14.94
C GLN A 29 12.61 -37.04 13.77
N LEU A 30 12.83 -36.08 12.86
CA LEU A 30 13.71 -36.26 11.70
C LEU A 30 15.17 -36.57 12.06
N LEU A 31 15.61 -36.19 13.26
CA LEU A 31 16.96 -36.48 13.75
C LEU A 31 17.08 -37.89 14.32
N CYS A 32 16.00 -38.48 14.85
CA CYS A 32 15.99 -39.88 15.31
C CYS A 32 15.94 -40.88 14.14
N ASP A 33 15.29 -40.51 13.03
CA ASP A 33 15.09 -41.43 11.90
C ASP A 33 16.35 -41.60 11.03
N ASN A 34 17.36 -40.73 11.18
CA ASN A 34 18.62 -40.77 10.42
C ASN A 34 19.79 -41.47 11.14
N GLU A 35 19.59 -42.08 12.31
CA GLU A 35 20.66 -42.69 13.13
C GLU A 35 20.52 -44.23 13.33
N GLN A 36 19.99 -44.98 12.36
CA GLN A 36 20.03 -46.46 12.38
C GLN A 36 20.97 -47.01 11.29
N PRO A 37 22.07 -47.70 11.65
CA PRO A 37 23.03 -48.25 10.70
C PRO A 37 22.54 -49.55 10.03
N GLU A 38 23.09 -49.82 8.85
CA GLU A 38 22.78 -50.93 7.94
C GLU A 38 22.92 -52.34 8.53
N ILE A 39 22.10 -53.24 7.99
CA ILE A 39 22.01 -54.68 8.25
C ILE A 39 23.18 -55.43 7.59
N VAL A 40 23.89 -56.27 8.34
CA VAL A 40 24.69 -57.39 7.80
C VAL A 40 24.18 -58.73 8.37
N THR A 41 24.06 -59.69 7.46
CA THR A 41 23.32 -60.95 7.52
C THR A 41 23.99 -62.12 8.28
N LYS A 42 23.14 -62.87 9.02
CA LYS A 42 23.04 -64.36 9.18
C LYS A 42 24.31 -65.23 9.39
N LYS A 43 24.38 -65.96 10.52
CA LYS A 43 24.24 -67.46 10.65
C LYS A 43 24.77 -68.03 12.00
N GLN A 44 24.02 -69.01 12.51
CA GLN A 44 24.41 -70.22 13.30
C GLN A 44 25.06 -70.10 14.71
N PHE A 45 24.42 -70.77 15.68
CA PHE A 45 24.84 -71.13 17.07
C PHE A 45 25.85 -72.32 17.12
N PRO A 46 26.33 -72.86 18.27
CA PRO A 46 26.36 -72.45 19.70
C PRO A 46 27.74 -72.66 20.41
N SER A 47 27.72 -72.48 21.74
CA SER A 47 28.77 -72.54 22.77
C SER A 47 29.45 -73.89 23.06
N LEU A 48 30.70 -73.76 23.52
CA LEU A 48 31.46 -74.48 24.58
C LEU A 48 30.89 -75.78 25.17
N ASP A 49 31.75 -76.80 25.09
CA ASP A 49 32.13 -77.81 26.09
C ASP A 49 31.03 -78.53 26.89
N GLU A 50 30.88 -79.81 26.55
CA GLU A 50 30.29 -80.85 27.37
C GLU A 50 31.16 -81.13 28.61
N ASN A 51 30.60 -81.02 29.82
CA ASN A 51 30.90 -82.02 30.86
C ASN A 51 29.83 -82.07 31.97
N ARG A 52 29.41 -83.31 32.25
CA ARG A 52 28.75 -83.83 33.48
C ARG A 52 27.22 -83.75 33.57
N SER A 53 26.63 -84.83 33.07
CA SER A 53 25.68 -85.70 33.75
C SER A 53 25.42 -85.45 35.24
N ALA A 54 24.16 -85.21 35.61
CA ALA A 54 23.47 -85.91 36.70
C ALA A 54 21.96 -85.53 36.75
N LEU A 55 21.12 -86.47 36.31
CA LEU A 55 19.96 -87.02 37.02
C LEU A 55 19.18 -86.06 37.95
N CYS A 56 17.99 -85.60 37.52
CA CYS A 56 16.69 -85.97 38.09
C CYS A 56 15.55 -85.21 37.37
N ALA A 57 14.53 -85.93 36.90
CA ALA A 57 13.27 -85.40 36.36
C ALA A 57 12.10 -85.97 37.19
N PRO A 58 10.86 -85.49 37.08
CA PRO A 58 10.40 -84.09 36.99
C PRO A 58 9.29 -83.79 38.03
N GLN A 59 9.08 -82.51 38.37
CA GLN A 59 7.75 -81.99 38.73
C GLN A 59 7.35 -81.00 37.63
N LEU A 60 6.44 -81.40 36.74
CA LEU A 60 5.94 -80.56 35.65
C LEU A 60 5.05 -79.44 36.23
N ARG A 61 5.61 -78.23 36.37
CA ARG A 61 4.83 -76.99 36.31
C ARG A 61 4.98 -76.46 34.89
N GLY A 62 3.88 -76.36 34.15
CA GLY A 62 3.89 -75.88 32.76
C GLY A 62 4.53 -74.48 32.65
N PRO A 63 5.23 -74.17 31.54
CA PRO A 63 5.82 -72.85 31.35
C PRO A 63 4.74 -71.77 31.43
N GLU A 64 5.03 -70.69 32.16
CA GLU A 64 4.18 -69.51 32.22
C GLU A 64 3.89 -69.01 30.80
N GLY A 65 2.61 -68.83 30.47
CA GLY A 65 2.17 -68.44 29.13
C GLY A 65 2.86 -67.15 28.68
N LYS A 66 3.30 -67.11 27.41
CA LYS A 66 3.90 -65.90 26.82
C LYS A 66 2.96 -64.72 27.04
N ARG A 67 3.52 -63.60 27.54
CA ARG A 67 2.79 -62.32 27.66
C ARG A 67 2.13 -62.00 26.32
N GLY A 68 0.83 -61.71 26.35
CA GLY A 68 0.06 -61.40 25.15
C GLY A 68 0.65 -60.21 24.39
N PRO A 69 0.39 -60.11 23.07
CA PRO A 69 0.87 -59.00 22.26
C PRO A 69 0.38 -57.65 22.83
N ALA A 70 1.20 -56.60 22.67
CA ALA A 70 0.81 -55.26 23.05
C ALA A 70 -0.49 -54.87 22.33
N GLY A 71 -1.42 -54.23 23.06
CA GLY A 71 -2.68 -53.76 22.49
C GLY A 71 -2.46 -52.80 21.33
N SER A 72 -3.39 -52.78 20.38
CA SER A 72 -3.37 -51.85 19.24
C SER A 72 -3.34 -50.40 19.72
N ARG A 73 -2.59 -49.54 19.01
CA ARG A 73 -2.62 -48.09 19.24
C ARG A 73 -4.07 -47.59 19.13
N GLY A 74 -4.49 -46.77 20.10
CA GLY A 74 -5.82 -46.17 20.08
C GLY A 74 -6.04 -45.28 18.84
N PRO A 75 -7.30 -44.99 18.49
CA PRO A 75 -7.63 -44.15 17.35
C PRO A 75 -7.00 -42.75 17.48
N GLN A 76 -6.68 -42.14 16.35
CA GLN A 76 -6.25 -40.74 16.32
C GLN A 76 -7.40 -39.84 16.82
N GLY A 77 -7.07 -38.88 17.68
CA GLY A 77 -8.06 -37.91 18.19
C GLY A 77 -8.64 -37.05 17.07
N GLU A 78 -9.87 -36.57 17.27
CA GLU A 78 -10.57 -35.70 16.32
C GLU A 78 -9.81 -34.40 16.08
N ALA A 79 -10.01 -33.80 14.90
CA ALA A 79 -9.46 -32.49 14.59
C ALA A 79 -10.00 -31.43 15.57
N GLY A 80 -9.14 -30.51 15.99
CA GLY A 80 -9.56 -29.40 16.85
C GLY A 80 -10.57 -28.48 16.15
N PRO A 81 -11.37 -27.71 16.92
CA PRO A 81 -12.32 -26.78 16.34
C PRO A 81 -11.61 -25.68 15.52
N PRO A 82 -12.30 -25.07 14.54
CA PRO A 82 -11.80 -23.89 13.84
C PRO A 82 -11.41 -22.77 14.82
N GLY A 83 -10.39 -21.98 14.46
CA GLY A 83 -10.01 -20.78 15.23
C GLY A 83 -11.09 -19.70 15.17
N PRO A 84 -11.05 -18.72 16.10
CA PRO A 84 -11.98 -17.59 16.05
C PRO A 84 -11.76 -16.74 14.78
N PRO A 85 -12.78 -15.99 14.33
CA PRO A 85 -12.61 -14.97 13.29
C PRO A 85 -11.49 -13.98 13.65
N GLY A 86 -10.81 -13.46 12.63
CA GLY A 86 -9.85 -12.36 12.82
C GLY A 86 -10.54 -11.06 13.25
N PRO A 87 -9.77 -10.07 13.76
CA PRO A 87 -10.31 -8.76 14.08
C PRO A 87 -10.86 -8.06 12.83
N GLU A 88 -11.84 -7.17 13.01
CA GLU A 88 -12.28 -6.26 11.96
C GLU A 88 -11.13 -5.32 11.55
N GLY A 89 -11.05 -4.98 10.27
CA GLY A 89 -10.07 -4.01 9.76
C GLY A 89 -10.34 -2.59 10.26
N PRO A 90 -9.37 -1.67 10.20
CA PRO A 90 -9.59 -0.27 10.54
C PRO A 90 -10.64 0.36 9.59
N PRO A 91 -11.42 1.36 10.05
CA PRO A 91 -12.31 2.12 9.19
C PRO A 91 -11.55 2.77 8.02
N GLY A 92 -12.17 2.80 6.83
CA GLY A 92 -11.60 3.51 5.67
C GLY A 92 -11.51 5.01 5.90
N ALA A 93 -10.46 5.64 5.40
CA ALA A 93 -10.28 7.09 5.49
C ALA A 93 -11.35 7.82 4.65
N VAL A 94 -11.86 8.94 5.18
CA VAL A 94 -12.93 9.73 4.57
C VAL A 94 -12.33 10.88 3.74
N PRO A 95 -12.76 11.09 2.48
CA PRO A 95 -12.28 12.21 1.68
C PRO A 95 -12.78 13.54 2.22
N VAL A 96 -11.94 14.58 2.11
CA VAL A 96 -12.30 15.97 2.46
C VAL A 96 -12.67 16.72 1.19
N VAL A 97 -13.72 17.53 1.24
CA VAL A 97 -14.16 18.34 0.08
C VAL A 97 -14.31 19.79 0.49
N ALA A 98 -13.74 20.68 -0.31
CA ALA A 98 -13.96 22.10 -0.24
C ALA A 98 -14.42 22.61 -1.61
N PHE A 99 -15.38 23.54 -1.63
CA PHE A 99 -15.89 24.09 -2.88
C PHE A 99 -16.19 25.57 -2.73
N GLN A 100 -16.11 26.28 -3.86
CA GLN A 100 -16.54 27.67 -3.98
C GLN A 100 -17.21 27.86 -5.34
N ASN A 101 -18.33 28.57 -5.34
CA ASN A 101 -18.93 29.14 -6.54
C ASN A 101 -18.86 30.67 -6.45
N ASN A 102 -18.52 31.32 -7.55
CA ASN A 102 -18.52 32.77 -7.67
C ASN A 102 -19.34 33.18 -8.89
N THR A 103 -20.42 33.90 -8.65
CA THR A 103 -21.28 34.45 -9.72
C THR A 103 -21.05 35.93 -9.94
N GLU A 104 -20.19 36.57 -9.14
CA GLU A 104 -19.87 37.98 -9.30
C GLU A 104 -19.00 38.19 -10.54
N GLN A 105 -19.27 39.28 -11.25
CA GLN A 105 -18.48 39.70 -12.38
C GLN A 105 -17.25 40.46 -11.90
N MET A 106 -16.07 40.04 -12.35
CA MET A 106 -14.80 40.66 -12.04
C MET A 106 -14.13 41.14 -13.32
N THR A 107 -13.80 42.42 -13.38
CA THR A 107 -13.00 42.97 -14.48
C THR A 107 -11.56 42.52 -14.36
N ILE A 108 -11.05 41.88 -15.41
CA ILE A 108 -9.65 41.49 -15.50
C ILE A 108 -8.90 42.56 -16.29
N PRO A 109 -7.89 43.22 -15.71
CA PRO A 109 -7.10 44.20 -16.42
C PRO A 109 -6.47 43.60 -17.68
N LEU A 110 -6.51 44.33 -18.79
CA LEU A 110 -5.89 43.91 -20.05
C LEU A 110 -4.35 43.91 -19.98
N GLU A 111 -3.80 44.59 -18.97
CA GLU A 111 -2.36 44.69 -18.72
C GLU A 111 -2.03 44.08 -17.35
N GLY A 112 -1.80 42.76 -17.38
CA GLY A 112 -0.87 42.05 -16.51
C GLY A 112 -1.30 41.74 -15.07
N THR A 113 -1.96 42.65 -14.35
CA THR A 113 -2.19 42.46 -12.91
C THR A 113 -3.14 41.27 -12.68
N PRO A 114 -2.68 40.17 -12.04
CA PRO A 114 -3.54 39.03 -11.79
C PRO A 114 -4.62 39.33 -10.76
N ILE A 115 -5.82 38.83 -10.99
CA ILE A 115 -6.97 38.96 -10.10
C ILE A 115 -7.30 37.58 -9.52
N ASN A 116 -7.46 37.48 -8.21
CA ASN A 116 -7.96 36.26 -7.56
C ASN A 116 -9.44 36.10 -7.93
N VAL A 117 -9.76 35.06 -8.68
CA VAL A 117 -11.13 34.80 -9.16
C VAL A 117 -11.85 33.73 -8.35
N LEU A 118 -11.10 32.78 -7.78
CA LEU A 118 -11.61 31.67 -6.99
C LEU A 118 -10.59 31.29 -5.90
N SER A 119 -11.08 30.98 -4.70
CA SER A 119 -10.28 30.53 -3.58
C SER A 119 -11.03 29.51 -2.73
N THR A 120 -10.31 28.51 -2.24
CA THR A 120 -10.84 27.54 -1.28
C THR A 120 -9.75 27.13 -0.29
N VAL A 121 -10.16 26.62 0.88
CA VAL A 121 -9.24 26.14 1.92
C VAL A 121 -9.60 24.69 2.20
N ILE A 122 -8.58 23.84 2.26
CA ILE A 122 -8.75 22.42 2.59
C ILE A 122 -7.72 21.99 3.63
N ASP A 123 -8.18 21.17 4.57
CA ASP A 123 -7.35 20.56 5.61
C ASP A 123 -7.03 19.11 5.22
N ALA A 124 -5.79 18.70 5.48
CA ALA A 124 -5.30 17.35 5.28
C ALA A 124 -5.19 16.62 6.62
N PRO A 125 -6.19 15.82 7.03
CA PRO A 125 -6.11 15.06 8.29
C PRO A 125 -5.06 13.93 8.22
N THR A 126 -4.82 13.42 7.03
CA THR A 126 -3.79 12.43 6.70
C THR A 126 -3.03 12.89 5.48
N ASP A 127 -1.95 12.18 5.12
CA ASP A 127 -1.37 12.33 3.80
C ASP A 127 -2.47 12.06 2.75
N GLN A 128 -2.58 12.95 1.76
CA GLN A 128 -3.64 12.88 0.77
C GLN A 128 -3.25 13.52 -0.56
N LEU A 129 -3.87 13.03 -1.64
CA LEU A 129 -3.86 13.70 -2.94
C LEU A 129 -5.07 14.63 -3.01
N VAL A 130 -4.85 15.91 -3.25
CA VAL A 130 -5.92 16.88 -3.47
C VAL A 130 -6.12 17.09 -4.95
N LYS A 131 -7.24 16.61 -5.47
CA LYS A 131 -7.68 16.93 -6.83
C LYS A 131 -8.43 18.25 -6.82
N MET A 132 -7.93 19.21 -7.57
CA MET A 132 -8.62 20.45 -7.88
C MET A 132 -9.24 20.37 -9.26
N ASP A 133 -10.52 20.69 -9.33
CA ASP A 133 -11.25 20.86 -10.58
C ASP A 133 -11.91 22.24 -10.54
N ALA A 134 -11.70 23.03 -11.59
CA ALA A 134 -12.31 24.34 -11.71
C ALA A 134 -12.77 24.65 -13.12
N VAL A 135 -13.73 25.57 -13.21
CA VAL A 135 -14.12 26.21 -14.46
C VAL A 135 -14.33 27.69 -14.18
N ILE A 136 -13.86 28.53 -15.09
CA ILE A 136 -14.05 29.99 -15.06
C ILE A 136 -14.67 30.40 -16.39
N GLN A 137 -15.81 31.07 -16.38
CA GLN A 137 -16.35 31.71 -17.58
C GLN A 137 -15.72 33.09 -17.75
N VAL A 138 -15.21 33.35 -18.94
CA VAL A 138 -14.59 34.63 -19.31
C VAL A 138 -15.37 35.23 -20.46
N ASN A 139 -15.91 36.43 -20.27
CA ASN A 139 -16.46 37.23 -21.36
C ASN A 139 -15.39 38.17 -21.88
N VAL A 140 -15.29 38.25 -23.20
CA VAL A 140 -14.33 39.09 -23.91
C VAL A 140 -15.11 40.02 -24.82
N GLU A 141 -14.93 41.32 -24.61
CA GLU A 141 -15.42 42.35 -25.52
C GLU A 141 -14.30 42.76 -26.49
N LEU A 142 -14.68 42.98 -27.74
CA LEU A 142 -13.76 43.24 -28.84
C LEU A 142 -13.99 44.63 -29.39
N ASP A 143 -12.97 45.18 -30.05
CA ASP A 143 -13.13 46.38 -30.86
C ASP A 143 -14.13 46.08 -32.01
N PRO A 144 -15.26 46.81 -32.09
CA PRO A 144 -16.31 46.55 -33.09
C PRO A 144 -15.86 46.82 -34.54
N LEU A 145 -14.74 47.55 -34.73
CA LEU A 145 -14.18 47.84 -36.06
C LEU A 145 -13.13 46.79 -36.48
N ALA A 146 -12.69 45.93 -35.57
CA ALA A 146 -11.70 44.90 -35.87
C ALA A 146 -12.36 43.63 -36.47
N SER A 147 -11.73 43.08 -37.51
CA SER A 147 -12.15 41.81 -38.12
C SER A 147 -11.58 40.57 -37.42
N ASN A 148 -10.69 40.78 -36.46
CA ASN A 148 -9.95 39.73 -35.77
C ASN A 148 -9.45 40.25 -34.42
N PHE A 149 -9.13 39.34 -33.52
CA PHE A 149 -8.50 39.66 -32.25
C PHE A 149 -7.50 38.58 -31.85
N SER A 150 -6.58 38.94 -30.97
CA SER A 150 -5.70 38.00 -30.28
C SER A 150 -5.74 38.23 -28.77
N LEU A 151 -5.78 37.15 -28.00
CA LEU A 151 -5.80 37.20 -26.55
C LEU A 151 -5.02 36.03 -25.97
N VAL A 152 -4.15 36.31 -25.00
CA VAL A 152 -3.48 35.30 -24.19
C VAL A 152 -3.84 35.52 -22.73
N LEU A 153 -4.50 34.53 -22.15
CA LEU A 153 -4.85 34.47 -20.73
C LEU A 153 -3.91 33.52 -20.00
N ALA A 154 -3.67 33.77 -18.72
CA ALA A 154 -3.06 32.83 -17.80
C ALA A 154 -3.93 32.63 -16.57
N VAL A 155 -4.14 31.36 -16.22
CA VAL A 155 -4.71 30.94 -14.95
C VAL A 155 -3.57 30.39 -14.11
N ASP A 156 -3.29 31.04 -12.99
CA ASP A 156 -2.25 30.66 -12.05
C ASP A 156 -2.88 30.10 -10.77
N LEU A 157 -2.60 28.84 -10.48
CA LEU A 157 -2.98 28.19 -9.24
C LEU A 157 -1.88 28.40 -8.22
N GLN A 158 -2.24 29.02 -7.10
CA GLN A 158 -1.37 29.23 -5.96
C GLN A 158 -1.83 28.41 -4.76
N ARG A 159 -0.87 27.80 -4.06
CA ARG A 159 -1.03 27.19 -2.74
C ARG A 159 -0.31 28.07 -1.73
N ASN A 160 -1.04 28.59 -0.75
CA ASN A 160 -0.51 29.46 0.31
C ASN A 160 0.29 30.66 -0.24
N GLY A 161 -0.17 31.24 -1.35
CA GLY A 161 0.47 32.37 -2.04
C GLY A 161 1.66 32.01 -2.95
N VAL A 162 1.99 30.72 -3.11
CA VAL A 162 3.04 30.25 -4.01
C VAL A 162 2.41 29.59 -5.23
N SER A 163 2.79 30.02 -6.44
CA SER A 163 2.37 29.38 -7.69
C SER A 163 2.87 27.94 -7.76
N ILE A 164 1.95 27.02 -8.00
CA ILE A 164 2.22 25.59 -8.17
C ILE A 164 1.90 25.11 -9.59
N GLN A 165 1.03 25.81 -10.31
CA GLN A 165 0.70 25.49 -11.69
C GLN A 165 0.19 26.72 -12.43
N THR A 166 0.65 26.92 -13.66
CA THR A 166 0.13 27.96 -14.56
C THR A 166 -0.36 27.34 -15.86
N GLN A 167 -1.61 27.62 -16.23
CA GLN A 167 -2.21 27.26 -17.51
C GLN A 167 -2.36 28.49 -18.39
N ARG A 168 -1.83 28.43 -19.62
CA ARG A 168 -1.99 29.51 -20.61
C ARG A 168 -3.05 29.13 -21.64
N GLN A 169 -3.91 30.09 -21.98
CA GLN A 169 -4.93 29.94 -23.00
C GLN A 169 -4.77 31.02 -24.06
N GLU A 170 -4.57 30.60 -25.31
CA GLU A 170 -4.42 31.51 -26.45
C GLU A 170 -5.67 31.45 -27.33
N ARG A 171 -6.09 32.62 -27.83
CA ARG A 171 -7.21 32.78 -28.77
C ARG A 171 -6.80 33.75 -29.87
N ASN A 172 -6.83 33.28 -31.11
CA ASN A 172 -6.56 34.07 -32.30
C ASN A 172 -7.66 33.77 -33.32
N LEU A 173 -8.68 34.62 -33.39
CA LEU A 173 -9.89 34.36 -34.17
C LEU A 173 -10.21 35.53 -35.09
N PHE A 174 -10.83 35.21 -36.23
CA PHE A 174 -11.47 36.18 -37.13
C PHE A 174 -12.94 36.31 -36.72
N SER A 175 -13.20 37.23 -35.80
CA SER A 175 -14.54 37.52 -35.28
C SER A 175 -14.58 38.98 -34.81
N SER A 176 -15.68 39.66 -35.09
CA SER A 176 -15.97 41.02 -34.59
C SER A 176 -16.99 41.03 -33.44
N GLY A 177 -17.56 39.87 -33.11
CA GLY A 177 -18.49 39.71 -31.99
C GLY A 177 -17.78 39.28 -30.71
N GLY A 178 -18.23 39.82 -29.57
CA GLY A 178 -17.77 39.40 -28.24
C GLY A 178 -17.80 37.89 -28.06
N GLN A 179 -16.93 37.37 -27.20
CA GLN A 179 -16.73 35.95 -26.99
C GLN A 179 -17.03 35.56 -25.54
N ILE A 180 -17.56 34.35 -25.37
CA ILE A 180 -17.68 33.70 -24.06
C ILE A 180 -16.80 32.47 -24.10
N ILE A 181 -15.89 32.35 -23.14
CA ILE A 181 -14.88 31.30 -23.07
C ILE A 181 -14.97 30.62 -21.70
N GLY A 182 -15.25 29.33 -21.68
CA GLY A 182 -15.03 28.50 -20.48
C GLY A 182 -13.59 28.05 -20.41
N ILE A 183 -12.90 28.33 -19.30
CA ILE A 183 -11.55 27.84 -19.03
C ILE A 183 -11.64 26.73 -17.97
N PRO A 184 -11.55 25.45 -18.38
CA PRO A 184 -11.41 24.36 -17.43
C PRO A 184 -9.98 24.33 -16.88
N PHE A 185 -9.86 23.94 -15.62
CA PHE A 185 -8.60 23.75 -14.93
C PHE A 185 -8.68 22.47 -14.09
N THR A 186 -7.63 21.65 -14.14
CA THR A 186 -7.52 20.47 -13.27
C THR A 186 -6.08 20.29 -12.84
N TYR A 187 -5.87 19.97 -11.57
CA TYR A 187 -4.55 19.73 -10.99
C TYR A 187 -4.66 18.75 -9.82
N ILE A 188 -3.62 17.95 -9.59
CA ILE A 188 -3.52 17.08 -8.43
C ILE A 188 -2.30 17.51 -7.63
N ASP A 189 -2.51 17.78 -6.35
CA ASP A 189 -1.48 18.20 -5.42
C ASP A 189 -1.27 17.15 -4.31
N GLU A 190 -0.06 17.07 -3.78
CA GLU A 190 0.27 16.23 -2.62
C GLU A 190 0.26 17.09 -1.35
N MET A 191 -0.54 16.67 -0.37
CA MET A 191 -0.61 17.32 0.94
C MET A 191 -0.18 16.35 2.04
N ALA A 192 0.61 16.86 2.98
CA ALA A 192 1.04 16.10 4.14
C ALA A 192 -0.01 16.13 5.25
N ALA A 193 -0.02 15.10 6.10
CA ALA A 193 -0.88 15.03 7.27
C ALA A 193 -0.70 16.25 8.20
N GLY A 194 -1.81 16.82 8.63
CA GLY A 194 -1.89 17.99 9.50
C GLY A 194 -1.77 19.34 8.79
N GLU A 195 -1.63 19.36 7.46
CA GLU A 195 -1.49 20.61 6.70
C GLU A 195 -2.85 21.27 6.39
N THR A 196 -2.91 22.60 6.50
CA THR A 196 -3.99 23.43 5.93
C THR A 196 -3.46 24.17 4.71
N ALA A 197 -4.11 24.01 3.56
CA ALA A 197 -3.74 24.70 2.33
C ALA A 197 -4.85 25.64 1.84
N ALA A 198 -4.47 26.89 1.57
CA ALA A 198 -5.29 27.85 0.84
C ALA A 198 -4.94 27.80 -0.64
N TYR A 199 -5.88 27.34 -1.46
CA TYR A 199 -5.76 27.33 -2.91
C TYR A 199 -6.46 28.54 -3.51
N GLN A 200 -5.78 29.22 -4.42
CA GLN A 200 -6.29 30.41 -5.09
C GLN A 200 -5.99 30.33 -6.58
N LEU A 201 -6.97 30.65 -7.42
CA LEU A 201 -6.82 30.79 -8.86
C LEU A 201 -6.77 32.27 -9.20
N PHE A 202 -5.66 32.69 -9.78
CA PHE A 202 -5.48 34.03 -10.32
C PHE A 202 -5.62 34.02 -11.83
N LEU A 203 -6.43 34.92 -12.37
CA LEU A 203 -6.56 35.12 -13.81
C LEU A 203 -5.86 36.42 -14.21
N SER A 204 -5.07 36.37 -15.27
CA SER A 204 -4.43 37.54 -15.86
C SER A 204 -4.47 37.51 -17.39
N VAL A 205 -4.46 38.70 -17.99
CA VAL A 205 -4.21 38.89 -19.42
C VAL A 205 -2.71 39.10 -19.61
N LEU A 206 -2.08 38.20 -20.37
CA LEU A 206 -0.64 38.29 -20.70
C LEU A 206 -0.39 39.14 -21.92
N SER A 207 -1.31 39.08 -22.90
CA SER A 207 -1.30 39.95 -24.07
C SER A 207 -2.68 40.02 -24.68
N SER A 208 -3.01 41.15 -25.30
CA SER A 208 -4.25 41.33 -26.03
C SER A 208 -4.05 42.25 -27.23
N ASN A 209 -4.85 42.05 -28.28
CA ASN A 209 -4.92 42.93 -29.44
C ASN A 209 -6.37 42.97 -29.93
N TYR A 210 -6.90 44.18 -30.14
CA TYR A 210 -8.31 44.43 -30.47
C TYR A 210 -9.32 43.87 -29.45
N VAL A 211 -8.89 43.73 -28.20
CA VAL A 211 -9.75 43.40 -27.05
C VAL A 211 -9.96 44.67 -26.24
N THR A 212 -11.20 44.99 -25.90
CA THR A 212 -11.56 46.22 -25.15
C THR A 212 -11.86 45.93 -23.68
N GLN A 213 -12.36 44.73 -23.37
CA GLN A 213 -12.65 44.32 -21.99
C GLN A 213 -12.54 42.81 -21.84
N VAL A 214 -12.08 42.37 -20.66
CA VAL A 214 -12.15 40.99 -20.21
C VAL A 214 -12.82 40.98 -18.83
N THR A 215 -13.84 40.15 -18.67
CA THR A 215 -14.48 39.91 -17.37
C THR A 215 -14.53 38.41 -17.09
N ALA A 216 -14.37 38.04 -15.82
CA ALA A 216 -14.59 36.69 -15.33
C ALA A 216 -15.85 36.67 -14.47
N GLU A 217 -16.69 35.66 -14.67
CA GLU A 217 -17.92 35.45 -13.91
C GLU A 217 -18.23 33.94 -13.88
N ASN A 218 -19.24 33.53 -13.11
CA ASN A 218 -19.74 32.15 -13.07
C ASN A 218 -18.62 31.09 -12.96
N GLY A 219 -17.72 31.28 -11.99
CA GLY A 219 -16.64 30.37 -11.69
C GLY A 219 -17.00 29.35 -10.62
N SER A 220 -16.42 28.16 -10.69
CA SER A 220 -16.47 27.18 -9.60
C SER A 220 -15.11 26.52 -9.41
N LEU A 221 -14.69 26.34 -8.16
CA LEU A 221 -13.50 25.59 -7.76
C LEU A 221 -13.92 24.52 -6.76
N ILE A 222 -13.50 23.28 -6.99
CA ILE A 222 -13.69 22.15 -6.10
C ILE A 222 -12.32 21.56 -5.80
N ALA A 223 -11.98 21.41 -4.53
CA ALA A 223 -10.83 20.67 -4.04
C ALA A 223 -11.33 19.43 -3.31
N THR A 224 -10.87 18.25 -3.72
CA THR A 224 -11.20 16.96 -3.10
C THR A 224 -9.93 16.26 -2.64
N GLY A 225 -9.76 16.11 -1.34
CA GLY A 225 -8.69 15.35 -0.71
C GLY A 225 -9.00 13.86 -0.67
N PHE A 226 -8.13 13.06 -1.25
CA PHE A 226 -8.16 11.60 -1.26
C PHE A 226 -7.04 11.07 -0.37
N PRO A 227 -7.36 10.52 0.80
CA PRO A 227 -6.36 9.92 1.68
C PRO A 227 -5.53 8.87 0.94
N VAL A 228 -4.21 8.98 1.01
CA VAL A 228 -3.33 7.90 0.57
C VAL A 228 -3.32 6.86 1.69
N GLN A 229 -3.77 5.64 1.39
CA GLN A 229 -3.64 4.54 2.35
C GLN A 229 -2.14 4.30 2.58
N GLY A 230 -1.70 4.44 3.82
CA GLY A 230 -0.35 4.04 4.21
C GLY A 230 -0.15 2.56 3.91
N SER A 231 1.04 2.20 3.44
CA SER A 231 1.47 0.81 3.51
C SER A 231 1.68 0.48 4.99
N ASP A 232 0.71 -0.19 5.60
CA ASP A 232 0.86 -0.81 6.92
C ASP A 232 2.04 -1.81 6.95
#